data_AF-A0A2Z7BJY0-F1
#
_entry.id   AF-A0A2Z7BJY0-F1
#
_cell.length_a   1.000
_cell.length_b   1.000
_cell.length_c   1.000
_cell.angle_alpha   90.00
_cell.angle_beta   90.00
_cell.angle_gamma   90.00
#
_symmetry.space_group_name_H-M   'P 1'
#
loop_
_entity.id
_entity.type
_entity.pdbx_description
1 polymer ?
#
loop_
_entity_poly.entity_id
_entity_poly.type
_entity_poly.pdbx_seq_one_letter_code
_entity_poly.pdbx_strand_id
1 'polypeptide(L)'
;MAAPPPLPISADSQPPIATTAFRSFISRLSASIRLSLSQRRPWLELLDRSSFSRPDSLSEAASRIRRNYSYFRINYLSLLALSLAFSLLSHPFSLLVLLSLLAAWLFLYTFRSSDQPLVIAGRAFSDREILGILVLSTIIVVFLTSVGSLLISALLVGLAVVCAHGAFRMPEDLFLDDQEPLQSGFLSLISGAANTAAAVAPSVASRV
;
A
#
# COMPACT_ATOMS: atom_id res chain seq x y z
N MET A 1 51.64 40.99 -26.18
CA MET A 1 50.94 40.23 -25.12
C MET A 1 49.73 39.57 -25.73
N ALA A 2 49.77 38.25 -25.94
CA ALA A 2 48.67 37.47 -26.50
C ALA A 2 47.71 37.04 -25.39
N ALA A 3 46.40 37.19 -25.59
CA ALA A 3 45.38 36.79 -24.64
C ALA A 3 45.22 35.25 -24.60
N PRO A 4 44.95 34.64 -23.43
CA PRO A 4 44.78 33.21 -23.32
C PRO A 4 43.45 32.74 -23.96
N PRO A 5 43.37 31.50 -24.48
CA PRO A 5 42.15 30.98 -25.09
C PRO A 5 41.09 30.65 -24.03
N PRO A 6 39.78 30.78 -24.33
CA PRO A 6 38.74 30.38 -23.41
C PRO A 6 38.65 28.84 -23.35
N LEU A 7 38.63 28.29 -22.14
CA LEU A 7 38.45 26.86 -21.92
C LEU A 7 37.03 26.42 -22.32
N PRO A 8 36.85 25.23 -22.92
CA PRO A 8 35.54 24.70 -23.24
C PRO A 8 34.84 24.26 -21.95
N ILE A 9 33.77 24.96 -21.58
CA ILE A 9 32.85 24.52 -20.52
C ILE A 9 32.14 23.28 -21.07
N SER A 10 32.56 22.10 -20.60
CA SER A 10 31.81 20.87 -20.80
C SER A 10 30.52 21.02 -20.00
N ALA A 11 29.42 21.34 -20.68
CA ALA A 11 28.10 21.30 -20.11
C ALA A 11 27.73 19.83 -19.89
N ASP A 12 28.09 19.29 -18.72
CA ASP A 12 27.58 18.00 -18.27
C ASP A 12 26.06 18.10 -18.25
N SER A 13 25.43 17.37 -19.18
CA SER A 13 24.00 17.29 -19.34
C SER A 13 23.43 16.44 -18.22
N GLN A 14 23.43 16.97 -16.99
CA GLN A 14 22.91 16.27 -15.84
C GLN A 14 21.39 16.13 -16.04
N PRO A 15 20.84 14.90 -16.10
CA PRO A 15 19.42 14.71 -16.31
C PRO A 15 18.66 15.40 -15.16
N PRO A 16 17.50 16.02 -15.45
CA PRO A 16 16.76 16.78 -14.44
C PRO A 16 16.46 15.89 -13.23
N ILE A 17 16.80 16.41 -12.04
CA ILE A 17 16.75 15.71 -10.74
C ILE A 17 15.38 15.02 -10.51
N ALA A 18 14.29 15.64 -10.98
CA ALA A 18 12.93 15.11 -10.91
C ALA A 18 12.76 13.76 -11.62
N THR A 19 13.42 13.54 -12.76
CA THR A 19 13.33 12.30 -13.53
C THR A 19 14.05 11.15 -12.82
N THR A 20 15.15 11.43 -12.13
CA THR A 20 15.91 10.45 -11.34
C THR A 20 15.15 10.04 -10.08
N ALA A 21 14.57 11.00 -9.36
CA ALA A 21 13.73 10.73 -8.19
C ALA A 21 12.51 9.87 -8.55
N PHE A 22 11.80 10.22 -9.63
CA PHE A 22 10.66 9.44 -10.13
C PHE A 22 11.05 8.00 -10.49
N ARG A 23 12.16 7.81 -11.23
CA ARG A 23 12.65 6.47 -11.59
C ARG A 23 12.99 5.64 -10.34
N SER A 24 13.61 6.24 -9.34
CA SER A 24 13.92 5.56 -8.07
C SER A 24 12.68 5.20 -7.26
N PHE A 25 11.65 6.04 -7.29
CA PHE A 25 10.36 5.74 -6.67
C PHE A 25 9.69 4.54 -7.37
N ILE A 26 9.65 4.55 -8.71
CA ILE A 26 9.07 3.45 -9.50
C ILE A 26 9.86 2.15 -9.29
N SER A 27 11.20 2.21 -9.22
CA SER A 27 11.99 1.01 -8.97
C SER A 27 11.71 0.44 -7.58
N ARG A 28 11.63 1.28 -6.53
CA ARG A 28 11.24 0.86 -5.18
C ARG A 28 9.84 0.27 -5.14
N LEU A 29 8.87 0.93 -5.77
CA LEU A 29 7.50 0.43 -5.86
C LEU A 29 7.45 -0.94 -6.56
N SER A 30 8.14 -1.07 -7.69
CA SER A 30 8.20 -2.32 -8.44
C SER A 30 8.85 -3.44 -7.64
N ALA A 31 9.92 -3.13 -6.89
CA ALA A 31 10.58 -4.08 -6.00
C ALA A 31 9.65 -4.51 -4.86
N SER A 32 8.93 -3.57 -4.24
CA SER A 32 7.94 -3.86 -3.19
C SER A 32 6.80 -4.74 -3.70
N ILE A 33 6.28 -4.47 -4.90
CA ILE A 33 5.23 -5.29 -5.52
C ILE A 33 5.76 -6.70 -5.82
N ARG A 34 6.95 -6.81 -6.41
CA ARG A 34 7.58 -8.11 -6.70
C ARG A 34 7.84 -8.91 -5.43
N LEU A 35 8.35 -8.27 -4.39
CA LEU A 35 8.57 -8.89 -3.09
C LEU A 35 7.24 -9.38 -2.49
N SER A 36 6.21 -8.54 -2.49
CA SER A 36 4.90 -8.90 -1.99
C SER A 36 4.31 -10.08 -2.76
N LEU A 37 4.41 -10.08 -4.09
CA LEU A 37 3.94 -11.17 -4.95
C LEU A 37 4.78 -12.45 -4.81
N SER A 38 6.06 -12.34 -4.44
CA SER A 38 6.91 -13.51 -4.18
C SER A 38 6.52 -14.26 -2.90
N GLN A 39 5.92 -13.55 -1.94
CA GLN A 39 5.37 -14.13 -0.71
C GLN A 39 4.00 -14.80 -0.91
N ARG A 40 3.51 -14.87 -2.16
CA ARG A 40 2.24 -15.50 -2.49
C ARG A 40 2.33 -17.02 -2.37
N ARG A 41 1.29 -17.65 -1.81
CA ARG A 41 1.16 -19.12 -1.81
C ARG A 41 0.84 -19.64 -3.23
N PRO A 42 1.20 -20.89 -3.55
CA PRO A 42 0.82 -21.53 -4.81
C PRO A 42 -0.69 -21.42 -5.09
N TRP A 43 -1.08 -21.04 -6.30
CA TRP A 43 -2.51 -20.94 -6.67
C TRP A 43 -3.21 -22.29 -6.67
N LEU A 44 -2.48 -23.36 -7.01
CA LEU A 44 -3.01 -24.72 -6.98
C LEU A 44 -3.40 -25.14 -5.56
N GLU A 45 -2.65 -24.69 -4.57
CA GLU A 45 -2.98 -24.92 -3.17
C GLU A 45 -4.27 -24.20 -2.82
N LEU A 46 -4.40 -22.90 -3.14
CA LEU A 46 -5.63 -22.14 -2.93
C LEU A 46 -6.86 -22.78 -3.59
N LEU A 47 -6.70 -23.34 -4.79
CA LEU A 47 -7.79 -23.96 -5.54
C LEU A 47 -7.99 -25.45 -5.25
N ASP A 48 -7.27 -26.01 -4.28
CA ASP A 48 -7.35 -27.44 -3.97
C ASP A 48 -8.74 -27.84 -3.46
N ARG A 49 -9.49 -28.54 -4.31
CA ARG A 49 -10.89 -28.93 -4.05
C ARG A 49 -11.03 -29.94 -2.92
N SER A 50 -10.02 -30.78 -2.66
CA SER A 50 -10.09 -31.75 -1.56
C SER A 50 -10.13 -31.10 -0.18
N SER A 51 -9.63 -29.88 -0.05
CA SER A 51 -9.60 -29.14 1.20
C SER A 51 -10.92 -28.42 1.56
N PHE A 52 -11.95 -28.49 0.71
CA PHE A 52 -13.21 -27.79 0.95
C PHE A 52 -14.22 -28.67 1.73
N SER A 53 -14.78 -28.11 2.79
CA SER A 53 -15.87 -28.70 3.55
C SER A 53 -16.87 -27.62 4.01
N ARG A 54 -18.12 -28.01 4.20
CA ARG A 54 -19.13 -27.10 4.74
C ARG A 54 -18.85 -26.83 6.22
N PRO A 55 -18.83 -25.57 6.68
CA PRO A 55 -18.76 -25.27 8.11
C PRO A 55 -20.08 -25.64 8.80
N ASP A 56 -19.99 -26.22 9.99
CA ASP A 56 -21.14 -26.68 10.79
C ASP A 56 -21.82 -25.51 11.52
N SER A 57 -21.08 -24.41 11.74
CA SER A 57 -21.58 -23.22 12.43
C SER A 57 -20.95 -21.92 11.92
N LEU A 58 -21.59 -20.78 12.22
CA LEU A 58 -21.05 -19.45 11.90
C LEU A 58 -19.76 -19.13 12.67
N SER A 59 -19.65 -19.57 13.92
CA SER A 59 -18.43 -19.39 14.73
C SER A 59 -17.25 -20.15 14.13
N GLU A 60 -17.49 -21.37 13.65
CA GLU A 60 -16.51 -22.15 12.92
C GLU A 60 -16.13 -21.47 11.61
N ALA A 61 -17.10 -21.05 10.79
CA ALA A 61 -16.84 -20.32 9.55
C ALA A 61 -15.96 -19.08 9.79
N ALA A 62 -16.26 -18.28 10.82
CA ALA A 62 -15.46 -17.12 11.19
C ALA A 62 -14.03 -17.49 11.63
N SER A 63 -13.86 -18.60 12.36
CA SER A 63 -12.55 -19.13 12.75
C SER A 63 -11.73 -19.56 11.52
N ARG A 64 -12.35 -20.29 10.59
CA ARG A 64 -11.74 -20.72 9.33
C ARG A 64 -11.33 -19.52 8.47
N ILE A 65 -12.20 -18.52 8.32
CA ILE A 65 -11.87 -17.26 7.62
C ILE A 65 -10.62 -16.62 8.20
N ARG A 66 -10.54 -16.47 9.54
CA ARG A 66 -9.40 -15.83 10.20
C ARG A 66 -8.09 -16.58 9.96
N ARG A 67 -8.08 -17.92 10.09
CA ARG A 67 -6.91 -18.77 9.83
C ARG A 67 -6.49 -18.68 8.37
N ASN A 68 -7.43 -18.86 7.45
CA ASN A 68 -7.17 -18.84 6.02
C ASN A 68 -6.75 -17.45 5.51
N TYR A 69 -7.24 -16.36 6.10
CA TYR A 69 -6.83 -14.99 5.76
C TYR A 69 -5.36 -14.75 6.05
N SER A 70 -4.87 -15.18 7.22
CA SER A 70 -3.45 -15.06 7.56
C SER A 70 -2.59 -15.83 6.57
N TYR A 71 -2.99 -17.06 6.24
CA TYR A 71 -2.21 -17.96 5.41
C TYR A 71 -2.18 -17.55 3.91
N PHE A 72 -3.33 -17.19 3.34
CA PHE A 72 -3.48 -16.80 1.93
C PHE A 72 -3.54 -15.28 1.71
N ARG A 73 -3.04 -14.47 2.66
CA ARG A 73 -3.15 -13.00 2.65
C ARG A 73 -2.84 -12.37 1.30
N ILE A 74 -1.68 -12.71 0.72
CA ILE A 74 -1.23 -12.15 -0.56
C ILE A 74 -2.11 -12.61 -1.72
N ASN A 75 -2.55 -13.87 -1.73
CA ASN A 75 -3.47 -14.37 -2.75
C ASN A 75 -4.83 -13.66 -2.68
N TYR A 76 -5.39 -13.47 -1.47
CA TYR A 76 -6.65 -12.75 -1.27
C TYR A 76 -6.56 -11.29 -1.66
N LEU A 77 -5.48 -10.59 -1.29
CA LEU A 77 -5.23 -9.23 -1.74
C LEU A 77 -5.10 -9.16 -3.27
N SER A 78 -4.49 -10.17 -3.89
CA SER A 78 -4.40 -10.27 -5.36
C SER A 78 -5.77 -10.45 -6.00
N LEU A 79 -6.65 -11.27 -5.43
CA LEU A 79 -8.02 -11.46 -5.91
C LEU A 79 -8.87 -10.19 -5.76
N LEU A 80 -8.75 -9.49 -4.63
CA LEU A 80 -9.42 -8.20 -4.41
C LEU A 80 -8.93 -7.16 -5.42
N ALA A 81 -7.61 -7.05 -5.61
CA ALA A 81 -7.02 -6.13 -6.60
C ALA A 81 -7.49 -6.47 -8.02
N LEU A 82 -7.58 -7.75 -8.37
CA LEU A 82 -8.08 -8.20 -9.68
C LEU A 82 -9.55 -7.86 -9.88
N SER A 83 -10.39 -8.05 -8.86
CA SER A 83 -11.82 -7.64 -8.89
C SER A 83 -11.96 -6.15 -9.16
N LEU A 84 -11.17 -5.32 -8.47
CA LEU A 84 -11.16 -3.86 -8.69
C LEU A 84 -10.67 -3.49 -10.08
N ALA A 85 -9.56 -4.09 -10.52
CA ALA A 85 -9.01 -3.85 -11.85
C ALA A 85 -10.03 -4.21 -12.94
N PHE A 86 -10.68 -5.37 -12.84
CA PHE A 86 -11.70 -5.80 -13.78
C PHE A 86 -12.91 -4.85 -13.80
N SER A 87 -13.39 -4.42 -12.63
CA SER A 87 -14.49 -3.45 -12.52
C SER A 87 -14.16 -2.13 -13.20
N LEU A 88 -12.95 -1.58 -12.96
CA LEU A 88 -12.51 -0.32 -13.56
C LEU A 88 -12.26 -0.45 -15.06
N LEU A 89 -11.61 -1.53 -15.52
CA LEU A 89 -11.37 -1.78 -16.95
C LEU A 89 -12.68 -1.94 -17.74
N SER A 90 -13.72 -2.48 -17.11
CA SER A 90 -15.04 -2.61 -17.71
C SER A 90 -15.76 -1.26 -17.87
N HIS A 91 -15.27 -0.19 -17.25
CA HIS A 91 -15.86 1.16 -17.28
C HIS A 91 -14.82 2.20 -17.74
N PRO A 92 -14.46 2.21 -19.04
CA PRO A 92 -13.34 3.00 -19.55
C PRO A 92 -13.51 4.50 -19.36
N PHE A 93 -14.74 5.02 -19.37
CA PHE A 93 -15.00 6.43 -19.10
C PHE A 93 -14.68 6.81 -17.65
N SER A 94 -15.17 6.02 -16.68
CA SER A 94 -14.87 6.21 -15.26
C SER A 94 -13.36 6.10 -15.00
N LEU A 95 -12.70 5.15 -15.66
CA LEU A 95 -11.25 4.99 -15.60
C LEU A 95 -10.52 6.21 -16.16
N LEU A 96 -10.94 6.74 -17.32
CA LEU A 96 -10.35 7.94 -17.93
C LEU A 96 -10.48 9.15 -17.01
N VAL A 97 -11.67 9.39 -16.44
CA VAL A 97 -11.88 10.50 -15.51
C VAL A 97 -10.99 10.37 -14.27
N LEU A 98 -10.88 9.16 -13.71
CA LEU A 98 -10.01 8.90 -12.56
C LEU A 98 -8.52 9.12 -12.88
N LEU A 99 -8.07 8.66 -14.05
CA LEU A 99 -6.69 8.86 -14.51
C LEU A 99 -6.39 10.34 -14.77
N SER A 100 -7.32 11.10 -15.36
CA SER A 100 -7.17 12.54 -15.55
C SER A 100 -7.09 13.28 -14.23
N LEU A 101 -7.92 12.92 -13.25
CA LEU A 101 -7.87 13.48 -11.91
C LEU A 101 -6.54 13.16 -11.21
N LEU A 102 -6.08 11.91 -11.28
CA LEU A 102 -4.78 11.50 -10.74
C LEU A 102 -3.63 12.24 -11.42
N ALA A 103 -3.67 12.39 -12.75
CA ALA A 103 -2.68 13.14 -13.51
C ALA A 103 -2.65 14.61 -13.07
N ALA A 104 -3.80 15.23 -12.80
CA ALA A 104 -3.86 16.59 -12.27
C ALA A 104 -3.19 16.70 -10.89
N TRP A 105 -3.46 15.77 -9.96
CA TRP A 105 -2.79 15.70 -8.66
C TRP A 105 -1.27 15.56 -8.80
N LEU A 106 -0.80 14.60 -9.60
CA LEU A 106 0.62 14.36 -9.80
C LEU A 106 1.31 15.53 -10.49
N PHE A 107 0.68 16.10 -11.52
CA PHE A 107 1.22 17.27 -12.20
C PHE A 107 1.40 18.45 -11.25
N LEU A 108 0.36 18.78 -10.48
CA LEU A 108 0.37 19.95 -9.61
C LEU A 108 1.25 19.83 -8.37
N TYR A 109 1.45 18.62 -7.83
CA TYR A 109 2.17 18.42 -6.57
C TYR A 109 3.46 17.61 -6.66
N THR A 110 3.68 16.87 -7.75
CA THR A 110 4.91 16.09 -7.96
C THR A 110 5.80 16.69 -9.04
N PHE A 111 5.22 17.13 -10.16
CA PHE A 111 6.00 17.61 -11.30
C PHE A 111 6.16 19.13 -11.36
N ARG A 112 5.22 19.88 -10.77
CA ARG A 112 5.30 21.34 -10.69
C ARG A 112 6.23 21.75 -9.54
N SER A 113 7.23 22.58 -9.85
CA SER A 113 8.08 23.22 -8.85
C SER A 113 7.25 24.16 -7.97
N SER A 114 7.44 24.10 -6.65
CA SER A 114 6.73 24.93 -5.68
C SER A 114 6.92 26.45 -5.91
N ASP A 115 8.00 26.84 -6.58
CA ASP A 115 8.34 28.25 -6.83
C ASP A 115 7.62 28.85 -8.05
N GLN A 116 6.92 28.05 -8.85
CA GLN A 116 6.23 28.52 -10.06
C GLN A 116 4.73 28.63 -9.85
N PRO A 117 4.14 29.85 -9.78
CA PRO A 117 2.70 30.03 -9.62
C PRO A 117 1.93 29.52 -10.85
N LEU A 118 0.76 28.90 -10.64
CA LEU A 118 -0.08 28.40 -11.71
C LEU A 118 -0.83 29.59 -12.29
N VAL A 119 -0.47 30.00 -13.50
CA VAL A 119 -1.12 31.11 -14.18
C VAL A 119 -2.06 30.56 -15.24
N ILE A 120 -3.36 30.82 -15.09
CA ILE A 120 -4.38 30.46 -16.08
C ILE A 120 -5.07 31.74 -16.51
N ALA A 121 -5.12 31.99 -17.83
CA ALA A 121 -5.71 33.19 -18.42
C ALA A 121 -5.16 34.51 -17.83
N GLY A 122 -3.87 34.55 -17.50
CA GLY A 122 -3.20 35.73 -16.95
C GLY A 122 -3.40 35.94 -15.44
N ARG A 123 -4.18 35.09 -14.76
CA ARG A 123 -4.34 35.13 -13.29
C ARG A 123 -3.48 34.07 -12.62
N ALA A 124 -2.65 34.48 -11.66
CA ALA A 124 -1.94 33.57 -10.78
C ALA A 124 -2.88 33.01 -9.70
N PHE A 125 -2.90 31.69 -9.55
CA PHE A 125 -3.64 30.99 -8.51
C PHE A 125 -2.73 30.67 -7.34
N SER A 126 -3.21 30.93 -6.14
CA SER A 126 -2.56 30.52 -4.89
C SER A 126 -2.69 29.01 -4.68
N ASP A 127 -1.76 28.42 -3.94
CA ASP A 127 -1.78 26.97 -3.67
C ASP A 127 -3.03 26.53 -2.90
N ARG A 128 -3.63 27.41 -2.10
CA ARG A 128 -4.90 27.15 -1.41
C ARG A 128 -6.08 27.08 -2.38
N GLU A 129 -6.13 27.97 -3.36
CA GLU A 129 -7.15 27.92 -4.41
C GLU A 129 -7.00 26.64 -5.24
N ILE A 130 -5.77 26.29 -5.62
CA ILE A 130 -5.49 25.07 -6.40
C ILE A 130 -5.90 23.82 -5.62
N LEU A 131 -5.50 23.73 -4.35
CA LEU A 131 -5.91 22.62 -3.48
C LEU A 131 -7.44 22.56 -3.35
N GLY A 132 -8.09 23.70 -3.13
CA GLY A 132 -9.55 23.78 -3.01
C GLY A 132 -10.26 23.31 -4.27
N ILE A 133 -9.82 23.77 -5.45
CA ILE A 133 -10.36 23.33 -6.75
C ILE A 133 -10.14 21.83 -6.94
N LEU A 134 -8.97 21.32 -6.59
CA LEU A 134 -8.62 19.92 -6.82
C LEU A 134 -9.36 18.97 -5.87
N VAL A 135 -9.55 19.37 -4.61
CA VAL A 135 -10.40 18.66 -3.64
C VAL A 135 -11.86 18.70 -4.09
N LEU A 136 -12.38 19.86 -4.49
CA LEU A 136 -13.75 19.99 -4.99
C LEU A 136 -13.96 19.16 -6.26
N SER A 137 -13.00 19.19 -7.19
CA SER A 137 -13.01 18.34 -8.39
C SER A 137 -13.01 16.86 -8.03
N THR A 138 -12.23 16.45 -7.03
CA THR A 138 -12.22 15.07 -6.53
C THR A 138 -13.59 14.67 -6.00
N ILE A 139 -14.23 15.52 -5.19
CA ILE A 139 -15.60 15.29 -4.69
C ILE A 139 -16.56 15.15 -5.87
N ILE A 140 -16.58 16.13 -6.78
CA ILE A 140 -17.45 16.12 -7.95
C ILE A 140 -17.26 14.85 -8.78
N VAL A 141 -16.02 14.45 -9.08
CA VAL A 141 -15.72 13.22 -9.81
C VAL A 141 -16.26 12.02 -9.04
N VAL A 142 -15.97 11.87 -7.75
CA VAL A 142 -16.40 10.72 -6.96
C VAL A 142 -17.94 10.60 -6.89
N PHE A 143 -18.67 11.72 -6.82
CA PHE A 143 -20.12 11.73 -6.69
C PHE A 143 -20.88 11.73 -8.04
N LEU A 144 -20.35 12.38 -9.08
CA LEU A 144 -20.98 12.41 -10.41
C LEU A 144 -20.60 11.22 -11.28
N THR A 145 -19.46 10.56 -11.00
CA THR A 145 -19.13 9.31 -11.69
C THR A 145 -19.62 8.11 -10.90
N SER A 146 -19.83 7.00 -11.60
CA SER A 146 -20.08 5.70 -10.98
C SER A 146 -18.85 5.12 -10.27
N VAL A 147 -17.72 5.83 -10.18
CA VAL A 147 -16.48 5.30 -9.59
C VAL A 147 -16.70 4.80 -8.16
N GLY A 148 -17.41 5.58 -7.33
CA GLY A 148 -17.70 5.17 -5.96
C GLY A 148 -18.45 3.83 -5.87
N SER A 149 -19.53 3.68 -6.65
CA SER A 149 -20.31 2.44 -6.68
C SER A 149 -19.55 1.27 -7.30
N LEU A 150 -18.70 1.53 -8.29
CA LEU A 150 -17.82 0.51 -8.91
C LEU A 150 -16.78 -0.02 -7.93
N LEU A 151 -16.17 0.85 -7.12
CA LEU A 151 -15.22 0.44 -6.09
C LEU A 151 -15.91 -0.36 -4.98
N ILE A 152 -17.04 0.13 -4.48
CA ILE A 152 -17.79 -0.55 -3.41
C ILE A 152 -18.29 -1.92 -3.89
N SER A 153 -18.91 -2.00 -5.06
CA SER A 153 -19.42 -3.26 -5.61
C SER A 153 -18.30 -4.26 -5.88
N ALA A 154 -17.17 -3.84 -6.47
CA ALA A 154 -16.03 -4.71 -6.73
C ALA A 154 -15.39 -5.23 -5.43
N LEU A 155 -15.29 -4.37 -4.41
CA LEU A 155 -14.82 -4.76 -3.07
C LEU A 155 -15.77 -5.75 -2.41
N LEU A 156 -17.09 -5.50 -2.45
CA LEU A 156 -18.08 -6.40 -1.86
C LEU A 156 -18.07 -7.77 -2.53
N VAL A 157 -18.04 -7.81 -3.87
CA VAL A 157 -17.95 -9.07 -4.63
C VAL A 157 -16.66 -9.81 -4.31
N GLY A 158 -15.52 -9.11 -4.35
CA GLY A 158 -14.23 -9.71 -4.03
C GLY A 158 -14.15 -10.22 -2.60
N LEU A 159 -14.68 -9.47 -1.63
CA LEU A 159 -14.72 -9.87 -0.22
C LEU A 159 -15.66 -11.06 -0.03
N ALA A 160 -16.81 -11.10 -0.69
CA ALA A 160 -17.71 -12.23 -0.66
C ALA A 160 -17.02 -13.51 -1.16
N VAL A 161 -16.27 -13.43 -2.26
CA VAL A 161 -15.48 -14.56 -2.78
C VAL A 161 -14.41 -15.01 -1.79
N VAL A 162 -13.64 -14.06 -1.23
CA VAL A 162 -12.57 -14.38 -0.25
C VAL A 162 -13.16 -14.97 1.04
N CYS A 163 -14.24 -14.41 1.55
CA CYS A 163 -14.92 -14.92 2.74
C CYS A 163 -15.54 -16.29 2.50
N ALA A 164 -16.18 -16.51 1.35
CA ALA A 164 -16.69 -17.83 0.97
C ALA A 164 -15.54 -18.84 0.90
N HIS A 165 -14.48 -18.54 0.15
CA HIS A 165 -13.30 -19.39 0.09
C HIS A 165 -12.73 -19.69 1.49
N GLY A 166 -12.54 -18.66 2.32
CA GLY A 166 -12.01 -18.81 3.67
C GLY A 166 -12.92 -19.56 4.65
N ALA A 167 -14.24 -19.52 4.46
CA ALA A 167 -15.21 -20.24 5.29
C ALA A 167 -15.29 -21.73 4.93
N PHE A 168 -15.26 -22.04 3.64
CA PHE A 168 -15.42 -23.40 3.14
C PHE A 168 -14.11 -24.18 3.05
N ARG A 169 -12.94 -23.51 3.07
CA ARG A 169 -11.65 -24.20 3.11
C ARG A 169 -11.28 -24.65 4.52
N MET A 170 -10.98 -25.94 4.70
CA MET A 170 -10.41 -26.48 5.92
C MET A 170 -9.00 -25.90 6.12
N PRO A 171 -8.74 -25.20 7.24
CA PRO A 171 -7.38 -24.82 7.57
C PRO A 171 -6.55 -26.08 7.79
N GLU A 172 -5.40 -26.21 7.14
CA GLU A 172 -4.46 -27.26 7.47
C GLU A 172 -3.96 -27.05 8.91
N ASP A 173 -3.92 -28.10 9.73
CA ASP A 173 -3.45 -28.04 11.12
C ASP A 173 -1.92 -27.97 11.24
N LEU A 174 -1.28 -27.27 10.30
CA LEU A 174 0.13 -26.89 10.36
C LEU A 174 0.32 -25.56 11.13
N PHE A 175 -0.44 -25.36 12.22
CA PHE A 175 -0.40 -24.14 13.04
C PHE A 175 -0.41 -24.44 14.54
N LEU A 176 0.12 -25.59 14.94
CA LEU A 176 0.39 -25.84 16.36
C LEU A 176 1.66 -25.12 16.86
N ASP A 177 2.51 -24.58 15.98
CA ASP A 177 3.79 -23.97 16.38
C ASP A 177 3.92 -22.44 16.19
N ASP A 178 2.97 -21.77 15.51
CA ASP A 178 3.08 -20.31 15.23
C ASP A 178 2.04 -19.44 15.96
N GLN A 179 1.27 -19.98 16.91
CA GLN A 179 0.63 -19.15 17.93
C GLN A 179 1.61 -18.86 19.05
N GLU A 180 2.62 -18.03 18.78
CA GLU A 180 3.10 -17.14 19.83
C GLU A 180 1.91 -16.21 20.15
N PRO A 181 1.28 -16.30 21.34
CA PRO A 181 0.27 -15.33 21.71
C PRO A 181 0.95 -13.96 21.64
N LEU A 182 0.33 -13.00 20.94
CA LEU A 182 0.78 -11.60 20.83
C LEU A 182 1.06 -10.90 22.19
N GLN A 183 0.83 -11.59 23.31
CA GLN A 183 1.15 -11.20 24.67
C GLN A 183 2.59 -11.57 25.09
N SER A 184 3.23 -12.59 24.50
CA SER A 184 4.59 -13.03 24.87
C SER A 184 5.68 -12.03 24.45
N GLY A 185 5.55 -11.39 23.28
CA GLY A 185 6.53 -10.43 22.78
C GLY A 185 6.57 -9.11 23.57
N PHE A 186 5.41 -8.63 24.02
CA PHE A 186 5.32 -7.40 24.83
C PHE A 186 5.81 -7.62 26.27
N LEU A 187 5.49 -8.78 26.88
CA LEU A 187 5.95 -9.12 28.23
C LEU A 187 7.44 -9.48 28.28
N SER A 188 8.00 -10.03 27.19
CA SER A 188 9.45 -10.25 27.05
C SER A 188 10.24 -8.94 27.02
N LEU A 189 9.73 -7.91 26.32
CA LEU A 189 10.36 -6.57 26.29
C LEU A 189 10.34 -5.88 27.66
N ILE A 190 9.27 -6.06 28.45
CA ILE A 190 9.15 -5.50 29.80
C ILE A 190 10.00 -6.27 30.81
N SER A 191 10.04 -7.60 30.71
CA SER A 191 10.89 -8.46 31.54
C SER A 191 12.38 -8.24 31.25
N GLY A 192 12.76 -8.06 29.98
CA GLY A 192 14.12 -7.73 29.57
C GLY A 192 14.58 -6.37 30.13
N ALA A 193 13.71 -5.36 30.11
CA ALA A 193 13.99 -4.04 30.67
C ALA A 193 14.16 -4.08 32.21
N ALA A 194 13.36 -4.89 32.91
CA ALA A 194 13.46 -5.06 34.37
C ALA A 194 14.78 -5.73 34.79
N ASN A 195 15.25 -6.73 34.03
CA ASN A 195 16.51 -7.42 34.32
C ASN A 195 17.74 -6.52 34.06
N THR A 196 17.69 -5.63 33.08
CA THR A 196 18.76 -4.63 32.86
C THR A 196 18.80 -3.55 33.92
N ALA A 197 17.67 -3.16 34.51
CA ALA A 197 17.64 -2.15 35.58
C ALA A 197 18.21 -2.68 36.90
N ALA A 198 18.05 -3.97 37.19
CA ALA A 198 18.60 -4.60 38.40
C ALA A 198 20.14 -4.76 38.35
N ALA A 199 20.75 -4.77 37.17
CA ALA A 199 22.20 -4.92 36.99
C ALA A 199 23.00 -3.61 37.13
N VAL A 200 22.33 -2.44 37.23
CA VAL A 200 22.97 -1.11 37.24
C VAL A 200 22.92 -0.44 38.62
N ALA A 201 22.38 -1.07 39.66
CA ALA A 201 22.40 -0.52 41.02
C ALA A 201 23.82 -0.63 41.64
N PRO A 202 24.50 0.49 41.99
CA PRO A 202 25.80 0.43 42.64
C PRO A 202 25.65 0.02 44.11
N SER A 203 26.40 -1.00 44.53
CA SER A 203 26.53 -1.41 45.92
C SER A 203 27.30 -0.35 46.72
N VAL A 204 26.60 0.49 47.47
CA VAL A 204 27.22 1.40 48.45
C VAL A 204 27.64 0.57 49.66
N ALA A 205 28.94 0.27 49.72
CA ALA A 205 29.59 -0.35 50.87
C ALA A 205 29.56 0.62 52.07
N SER A 206 29.08 0.14 53.22
CA SER A 206 29.15 0.89 54.47
C SER A 206 30.58 0.86 55.03
N ARG A 207 31.07 2.02 55.46
CA ARG A 207 32.14 2.16 56.43
C ARG A 207 31.74 3.27 57.39
N VAL A 208 31.43 2.89 58.63
CA VAL A 208 31.96 3.44 59.89
C VAL A 208 31.85 2.33 60.92
#